data_AF-T0ZIS4-F1
#
_entry.id   AF-T0ZIS4-F1
#
_cell.length_a   1.000
_cell.length_b   1.000
_cell.length_c   1.000
_cell.angle_alpha   90.00
_cell.angle_beta   90.00
_cell.angle_gamma   90.00
#
_symmetry.space_group_name_H-M   'P 1'
#
loop_
_entity.id
_entity.type
_entity.pdbx_description
1 polymer ?
#
loop_
_entity_poly.entity_id
_entity_poly.type
_entity_poly.pdbx_seq_one_letter_code
_entity_poly.pdbx_strand_id
1 'polypeptide(L)'
;ADGAAEVCLRAGIVPDLLVTDLDGPVPTEVAANARGTLVVVHAHGDNEPALEEWVPQFPGELAGSWAGPPADDLLDVGGFTDGDRGAYLAAAAGARRVLLWGFDFDRVDDPDGPGAARKRRKLRWARVALEALAADGAPVATWERDGSVTPYPGGINGASTR
;
A
#
# COMPACT_ATOMS: atom_id res chain seq x y z
N ALA A 1 4.36 -0.76 -2.33
CA ALA A 1 3.08 -1.12 -2.97
C ALA A 1 3.32 -1.33 -4.46
N ASP A 2 2.67 -2.33 -5.01
CA ASP A 2 2.53 -2.70 -6.43
C ASP A 2 2.61 -1.51 -7.41
N GLY A 3 1.76 -0.49 -7.29
CA GLY A 3 1.65 0.62 -8.23
C GLY A 3 2.89 1.54 -8.27
N ALA A 4 3.78 1.43 -7.29
CA ALA A 4 5.05 2.15 -7.25
C ALA A 4 6.23 1.29 -7.76
N ALA A 5 6.06 -0.01 -7.96
CA ALA A 5 7.14 -0.94 -8.27
C ALA A 5 7.91 -0.54 -9.53
N GLU A 6 7.21 -0.25 -10.63
CA GLU A 6 7.82 0.13 -11.90
C GLU A 6 8.57 1.46 -11.78
N VAL A 7 7.97 2.44 -11.08
CA VAL A 7 8.60 3.74 -10.85
C VAL A 7 9.91 3.59 -10.06
N CYS A 8 9.90 2.78 -9.00
CA CYS A 8 11.09 2.50 -8.20
C CYS A 8 12.19 1.82 -9.02
N LEU A 9 11.86 0.72 -9.72
CA LEU A 9 12.87 -0.02 -10.50
C LEU A 9 13.46 0.83 -11.63
N ARG A 10 12.66 1.63 -12.34
CA ARG A 10 13.16 2.57 -13.37
C ARG A 10 14.09 3.64 -12.79
N ALA A 11 13.87 4.02 -11.53
CA ALA A 11 14.76 4.93 -10.80
C ALA A 11 16.01 4.23 -10.22
N GLY A 12 16.19 2.92 -10.45
CA GLY A 12 17.29 2.14 -9.91
C GLY A 12 17.12 1.74 -8.43
N ILE A 13 15.94 1.98 -7.86
CA ILE A 13 15.63 1.67 -6.46
C ILE A 13 15.00 0.27 -6.39
N VAL A 14 15.65 -0.64 -5.69
CA VAL A 14 15.08 -1.96 -5.33
C VAL A 14 14.39 -1.79 -3.98
N PRO A 15 13.07 -2.00 -3.87
CA PRO A 15 12.40 -1.98 -2.57
C PRO A 15 12.90 -3.12 -1.68
N ASP A 16 13.06 -2.89 -0.39
CA ASP A 16 13.32 -3.98 0.56
C ASP A 16 12.05 -4.84 0.75
N LEU A 17 10.87 -4.20 0.70
CA LEU A 17 9.56 -4.82 0.82
C LEU A 17 8.57 -4.27 -0.21
N LEU A 18 7.75 -5.15 -0.79
CA LEU A 18 6.67 -4.80 -1.72
C LEU A 18 5.38 -5.49 -1.31
N VAL A 19 4.29 -4.73 -1.18
CA VAL A 19 2.93 -5.26 -0.92
C VAL A 19 2.16 -5.25 -2.24
N THR A 20 1.45 -6.34 -2.54
CA THR A 20 0.70 -6.51 -3.80
C THR A 20 -0.51 -7.43 -3.61
N ASP A 21 -1.65 -7.09 -4.23
CA ASP A 21 -2.78 -7.99 -4.46
C ASP A 21 -2.73 -8.70 -5.83
N LEU A 22 -1.63 -8.51 -6.56
CA LEU A 22 -1.33 -9.02 -7.90
C LEU A 22 -2.20 -8.41 -9.02
N ASP A 23 -2.83 -7.24 -8.81
CA ASP A 23 -3.54 -6.47 -9.85
C ASP A 23 -2.66 -5.43 -10.59
N GLY A 24 -1.40 -5.27 -10.15
CA GLY A 24 -0.40 -4.34 -10.65
C GLY A 24 0.55 -4.88 -11.73
N PRO A 25 1.74 -4.28 -11.90
CA PRO A 25 2.73 -4.70 -12.89
C PRO A 25 3.50 -5.95 -12.42
N VAL A 26 2.83 -7.10 -12.27
CA VAL A 26 3.40 -8.31 -11.64
C VAL A 26 4.74 -8.77 -12.21
N PRO A 27 5.03 -8.73 -13.54
CA PRO A 27 6.38 -9.03 -14.05
C PRO A 27 7.49 -8.15 -13.45
N THR A 28 7.17 -6.89 -13.15
CA THR A 28 8.08 -5.95 -12.46
C THR A 28 8.26 -6.34 -11.00
N GLU A 29 7.20 -6.79 -10.34
CA GLU A 29 7.22 -7.27 -8.95
C GLU A 29 8.09 -8.52 -8.82
N VAL A 30 7.95 -9.47 -9.76
CA VAL A 30 8.83 -10.64 -9.89
C VAL A 30 10.29 -10.22 -10.10
N ALA A 31 10.55 -9.22 -10.94
CA ALA A 31 11.89 -8.69 -11.16
C ALA A 31 12.47 -8.00 -9.92
N ALA A 32 11.65 -7.31 -9.11
CA ALA A 32 12.07 -6.75 -7.83
C ALA A 32 12.42 -7.88 -6.84
N ASN A 33 11.57 -8.90 -6.74
CA ASN A 33 11.78 -10.06 -5.89
C ASN A 33 13.05 -10.85 -6.24
N ALA A 34 13.31 -11.05 -7.53
CA ALA A 34 14.56 -11.64 -8.01
C ALA A 34 15.82 -10.84 -7.61
N ARG A 35 15.66 -9.55 -7.24
CA ARG A 35 16.73 -8.66 -6.78
C ARG A 35 16.78 -8.53 -5.24
N GLY A 36 16.01 -9.34 -4.52
CA GLY A 36 16.04 -9.42 -3.05
C GLY A 36 14.89 -8.71 -2.33
N THR A 37 13.89 -8.20 -3.06
CA THR A 37 12.67 -7.63 -2.44
C THR A 37 11.83 -8.73 -1.79
N LEU A 38 11.51 -8.60 -0.50
CA LEU A 38 10.45 -9.40 0.14
C LEU A 38 9.09 -8.98 -0.42
N VAL A 39 8.35 -9.92 -1.00
CA VAL A 39 7.00 -9.63 -1.51
C VAL A 39 5.95 -10.14 -0.53
N VAL A 40 5.11 -9.23 -0.04
CA VAL A 40 3.94 -9.51 0.77
C VAL A 40 2.72 -9.58 -0.14
N VAL A 41 2.24 -10.79 -0.40
CA VAL A 41 1.10 -11.05 -1.30
C VAL A 41 -0.19 -11.03 -0.49
N HIS A 42 -1.11 -10.13 -0.81
CA HIS A 42 -2.41 -10.04 -0.16
C HIS A 42 -3.46 -10.88 -0.88
N ALA A 43 -3.97 -11.92 -0.23
CA ALA A 43 -5.08 -12.72 -0.72
C ALA A 43 -6.43 -12.07 -0.37
N HIS A 44 -7.37 -12.09 -1.32
CA HIS A 44 -8.77 -11.68 -1.12
C HIS A 44 -9.70 -12.49 -2.04
N GLY A 45 -11.02 -12.32 -1.88
CA GLY A 45 -12.01 -13.27 -2.43
C GLY A 45 -12.12 -13.37 -3.96
N ASP A 46 -11.48 -12.49 -4.72
CA ASP A 46 -11.54 -12.46 -6.19
C ASP A 46 -10.16 -12.56 -6.88
N ASN A 47 -9.05 -12.74 -6.15
CA ASN A 47 -7.71 -12.86 -6.74
C ASN A 47 -7.11 -14.28 -6.75
N GLU A 48 -7.90 -15.33 -6.47
CA GLU A 48 -7.45 -16.73 -6.54
C GLU A 48 -6.77 -17.09 -7.89
N PRO A 49 -7.32 -16.73 -9.06
CA PRO A 49 -6.63 -17.01 -10.33
C PRO A 49 -5.26 -16.31 -10.46
N ALA A 50 -5.13 -15.09 -9.92
CA ALA A 50 -3.87 -14.37 -9.93
C ALA A 50 -2.85 -15.00 -8.98
N LEU A 51 -3.28 -15.50 -7.81
CA LEU A 51 -2.43 -16.24 -6.89
C LEU A 51 -1.88 -17.52 -7.55
N GLU A 52 -2.74 -18.31 -8.18
CA GLU A 52 -2.35 -19.54 -8.88
C GLU A 52 -1.36 -19.27 -10.02
N GLU A 53 -1.57 -18.19 -10.78
CA GLU A 53 -0.69 -17.80 -11.88
C GLU A 53 0.66 -17.30 -11.38
N TRP A 54 0.67 -16.34 -10.46
CA TRP A 54 1.85 -15.51 -10.22
C TRP A 54 2.71 -15.98 -9.05
N VAL A 55 2.11 -16.45 -7.96
CA VAL A 55 2.87 -16.85 -6.75
C VAL A 55 3.99 -17.85 -7.07
N PRO A 56 3.77 -18.89 -7.91
CA PRO A 56 4.85 -19.84 -8.26
C PRO A 56 6.01 -19.23 -9.07
N GLN A 57 5.84 -18.03 -9.64
CA GLN A 57 6.84 -17.39 -10.50
C GLN A 57 7.82 -16.50 -9.74
N PHE A 58 7.53 -16.15 -8.49
CA PHE A 58 8.43 -15.37 -7.64
C PHE A 58 9.61 -16.24 -7.16
N PRO A 59 10.86 -15.93 -7.53
CA PRO A 59 12.01 -16.78 -7.21
C PRO A 59 12.60 -16.55 -5.80
N GLY A 60 12.18 -15.49 -5.12
CA GLY A 60 12.71 -15.03 -3.84
C GLY A 60 11.71 -15.18 -2.68
N GLU A 61 11.93 -14.41 -1.62
CA GLU A 61 11.13 -14.50 -0.40
C GLU A 61 9.72 -13.94 -0.58
N LEU A 62 8.74 -14.68 -0.06
CA LEU A 62 7.33 -14.33 -0.05
C LEU A 62 6.77 -14.39 1.37
N ALA A 63 5.82 -13.51 1.67
CA ALA A 63 4.93 -13.61 2.82
C ALA A 63 3.47 -13.47 2.39
N GLY A 64 2.58 -14.28 2.94
CA GLY A 64 1.15 -14.16 2.68
C GLY A 64 0.48 -13.17 3.65
N SER A 65 -0.46 -12.37 3.15
CA SER A 65 -1.31 -11.51 3.95
C SER A 65 -2.79 -11.73 3.64
N TRP A 66 -3.64 -11.61 4.64
CA TRP A 66 -5.09 -11.86 4.55
C TRP A 66 -5.86 -10.98 5.53
N ALA A 67 -7.11 -10.63 5.18
CA ALA A 67 -7.97 -9.74 5.96
C ALA A 67 -9.33 -10.39 6.34
N GLY A 68 -9.34 -11.71 6.53
CA GLY A 68 -10.50 -12.47 7.01
C GLY A 68 -10.24 -13.13 8.37
N PRO A 69 -10.84 -14.31 8.66
CA PRO A 69 -10.61 -15.00 9.93
C PRO A 69 -9.11 -15.27 10.15
N PRO A 70 -8.64 -15.25 11.41
CA PRO A 70 -7.25 -15.55 11.73
C PRO A 70 -6.80 -16.88 11.12
N ALA A 71 -5.63 -16.85 10.49
CA ALA A 71 -4.98 -18.02 9.91
C ALA A 71 -3.51 -18.02 10.37
N ASP A 72 -3.02 -19.17 10.84
CA ASP A 72 -1.74 -19.27 11.56
C ASP A 72 -0.53 -18.82 10.71
N ASP A 73 -0.59 -19.02 9.40
CA ASP A 73 0.53 -18.75 8.47
C ASP A 73 0.36 -17.46 7.66
N LEU A 74 -0.65 -16.64 7.94
CA LEU A 74 -0.94 -15.41 7.18
C LEU A 74 -0.89 -14.17 8.06
N LEU A 75 -0.27 -13.12 7.52
CA LEU A 75 -0.20 -11.82 8.17
C LEU A 75 -1.53 -11.09 8.03
N ASP A 76 -2.17 -10.78 9.15
CA ASP A 76 -3.16 -9.70 9.23
C ASP A 76 -2.54 -8.52 9.95
N VAL A 77 -2.27 -7.47 9.19
CA VAL A 77 -1.60 -6.24 9.65
C VAL A 77 -2.54 -5.04 9.65
N GLY A 78 -3.79 -5.20 9.20
CA GLY A 78 -4.68 -4.09 8.88
C GLY A 78 -4.41 -3.48 7.51
N GLY A 79 -5.05 -2.34 7.21
CA GLY A 79 -5.07 -1.75 5.88
C GLY A 79 -6.11 -2.36 4.94
N PHE A 80 -6.47 -1.61 3.91
CA PHE A 80 -7.45 -1.91 2.88
C PHE A 80 -6.84 -2.00 1.47
N THR A 81 -5.82 -1.20 1.14
CA THR A 81 -5.09 -1.23 -0.14
C THR A 81 -3.62 -1.55 0.07
N ASP A 82 -2.91 -1.94 -0.98
CA ASP A 82 -1.47 -2.26 -0.87
C ASP A 82 -0.62 -1.11 -0.31
N GLY A 83 -1.01 0.13 -0.64
CA GLY A 83 -0.35 1.32 -0.12
C GLY A 83 -0.49 1.46 1.39
N ASP A 84 -1.72 1.45 1.90
CA ASP A 84 -1.98 1.64 3.33
C ASP A 84 -1.56 0.40 4.15
N ARG A 85 -1.69 -0.81 3.60
CA ARG A 85 -1.17 -2.04 4.18
C ARG A 85 0.34 -1.98 4.36
N GLY A 86 1.05 -1.38 3.40
CA GLY A 86 2.48 -1.08 3.55
C GLY A 86 2.79 -0.16 4.74
N ALA A 87 1.95 0.84 5.00
CA ALA A 87 2.10 1.72 6.16
C ALA A 87 1.84 0.98 7.49
N TYR A 88 0.80 0.13 7.53
CA TYR A 88 0.50 -0.73 8.67
C TYR A 88 1.66 -1.71 8.97
N LEU A 89 2.22 -2.37 7.95
CA LEU A 89 3.39 -3.24 8.08
C LEU A 89 4.58 -2.49 8.67
N ALA A 90 4.89 -1.30 8.15
CA ALA A 90 5.99 -0.49 8.65
C ALA A 90 5.79 -0.11 10.13
N ALA A 91 4.57 0.30 10.50
CA ALA A 91 4.24 0.63 11.88
C ALA A 91 4.34 -0.59 12.82
N ALA A 92 3.81 -1.75 12.42
CA ALA A 92 3.88 -3.00 13.17
C ALA A 92 5.33 -3.50 13.33
N ALA A 93 6.20 -3.22 12.35
CA ALA A 93 7.63 -3.51 12.41
C ALA A 93 8.42 -2.52 13.28
N GLY A 94 7.78 -1.53 13.90
CA GLY A 94 8.41 -0.56 14.80
C GLY A 94 9.13 0.58 14.07
N ALA A 95 8.68 0.94 12.85
CA ALA A 95 9.26 2.06 12.12
C ALA A 95 9.18 3.36 12.92
N ARG A 96 10.30 4.08 13.04
CA ARG A 96 10.36 5.38 13.73
C ARG A 96 9.53 6.48 13.02
N ARG A 97 9.32 6.35 11.71
CA ARG A 97 8.53 7.24 10.86
C ARG A 97 7.95 6.45 9.70
N VAL A 98 6.75 6.81 9.28
CA VAL A 98 6.11 6.31 8.05
C VAL A 98 5.86 7.51 7.14
N LEU A 99 6.54 7.56 5.99
CA LEU A 99 6.40 8.64 5.02
C LEU A 99 5.55 8.17 3.85
N LEU A 100 4.36 8.77 3.70
CA LEU A 100 3.46 8.52 2.59
C LEU A 100 3.90 9.39 1.40
N TRP A 101 4.35 8.75 0.32
CA TRP A 101 4.74 9.42 -0.92
C TRP A 101 3.88 8.95 -2.08
N GLY A 102 3.38 9.89 -2.88
CA GLY A 102 2.56 9.57 -4.06
C GLY A 102 1.10 9.20 -3.75
N PHE A 103 0.66 9.31 -2.50
CA PHE A 103 -0.75 9.18 -2.15
C PHE A 103 -1.55 10.40 -2.64
N ASP A 104 -2.53 10.16 -3.50
CA ASP A 104 -3.51 11.15 -3.92
C ASP A 104 -4.91 10.53 -3.75
N PHE A 105 -5.60 10.93 -2.69
CA PHE A 105 -6.91 10.37 -2.34
C PHE A 105 -8.06 10.95 -3.16
N ASP A 106 -7.82 12.04 -3.88
CA ASP A 106 -8.85 12.83 -4.57
C ASP A 106 -8.75 12.67 -6.09
N ARG A 107 -7.65 12.11 -6.60
CA ARG A 107 -7.43 11.85 -8.02
C ARG A 107 -7.77 10.42 -8.43
N VAL A 108 -8.45 10.32 -9.57
CA VAL A 108 -8.58 9.09 -10.36
C VAL A 108 -8.17 9.45 -11.78
N ASP A 109 -7.33 8.63 -12.42
CA ASP A 109 -6.75 8.97 -13.73
C ASP A 109 -7.78 9.11 -14.84
N ASP A 110 -8.79 8.23 -14.84
CA ASP A 110 -9.97 8.34 -15.69
C ASP A 110 -11.24 8.53 -14.82
N PRO A 111 -11.67 9.78 -14.56
CA PRO A 111 -12.79 10.05 -13.66
C PRO A 111 -14.15 9.57 -14.21
N ASP A 112 -14.26 9.42 -15.52
CA ASP A 112 -15.46 9.01 -16.27
C ASP A 112 -15.39 7.54 -16.73
N GLY A 113 -14.22 6.91 -16.59
CA GLY A 113 -13.98 5.53 -16.98
C GLY A 113 -14.71 4.47 -16.15
N PRO A 114 -14.85 3.25 -16.72
CA PRO A 114 -15.38 2.11 -15.98
C PRO A 114 -14.50 1.84 -14.76
N GLY A 115 -15.12 1.78 -13.57
CA GLY A 115 -14.40 1.53 -12.32
C GLY A 115 -13.98 2.78 -11.53
N ALA A 116 -14.15 3.99 -12.08
CA ALA A 116 -13.81 5.23 -11.37
C ALA A 116 -14.53 5.35 -10.00
N ALA A 117 -15.81 4.95 -9.94
CA ALA A 117 -16.57 4.91 -8.70
C ALA A 117 -16.01 3.89 -7.67
N ARG A 118 -15.54 2.71 -8.15
CA ARG A 118 -14.88 1.70 -7.31
C ARG A 118 -13.55 2.23 -6.79
N LYS A 119 -12.73 2.86 -7.64
CA LYS A 119 -11.44 3.46 -7.24
C LYS A 119 -11.65 4.58 -6.22
N ARG A 120 -12.60 5.49 -6.42
CA ARG A 120 -12.96 6.52 -5.41
C ARG A 120 -13.38 5.91 -4.08
N ARG A 121 -14.10 4.77 -4.09
CA ARG A 121 -14.43 4.04 -2.86
C ARG A 121 -13.19 3.43 -2.20
N LYS A 122 -12.31 2.77 -2.96
CA LYS A 122 -11.04 2.23 -2.45
C LYS A 122 -10.19 3.34 -1.80
N LEU A 123 -10.03 4.49 -2.47
CA LEU A 123 -9.27 5.63 -1.96
C LEU A 123 -9.84 6.21 -0.65
N ARG A 124 -11.17 6.28 -0.51
CA ARG A 124 -11.79 6.68 0.77
C ARG A 124 -11.47 5.71 1.90
N TRP A 125 -11.51 4.41 1.64
CA TRP A 125 -11.15 3.41 2.65
C TRP A 125 -9.66 3.46 3.00
N ALA A 126 -8.79 3.69 2.02
CA ALA A 126 -7.36 3.90 2.28
C ALA A 126 -7.11 5.11 3.17
N ARG A 127 -7.82 6.23 2.92
CA ARG A 127 -7.76 7.43 3.77
C ARG A 127 -8.17 7.12 5.21
N VAL A 128 -9.32 6.46 5.39
CA VAL A 128 -9.84 6.06 6.71
C VAL A 128 -8.86 5.13 7.44
N ALA A 129 -8.28 4.15 6.73
CA ALA A 129 -7.31 3.23 7.30
C ALA A 129 -6.05 3.96 7.80
N LEU A 130 -5.49 4.86 6.99
CA LEU A 130 -4.32 5.64 7.38
C LEU A 130 -4.63 6.63 8.51
N GLU A 131 -5.83 7.21 8.54
CA GLU A 131 -6.26 8.09 9.63
C GLU A 131 -6.39 7.32 10.94
N ALA A 132 -6.95 6.11 10.91
CA ALA A 132 -7.01 5.22 12.06
C ALA A 132 -5.60 4.83 12.54
N LEU A 133 -4.71 4.43 11.63
CA LEU A 133 -3.31 4.11 11.94
C LEU A 133 -2.61 5.27 12.65
N ALA A 134 -2.79 6.49 12.17
CA ALA A 134 -2.22 7.69 12.80
C ALA A 134 -2.86 7.98 14.17
N ALA A 135 -4.18 7.81 14.30
CA ALA A 135 -4.89 7.98 15.57
C ALA A 135 -4.44 6.97 16.65
N ASP A 136 -4.03 5.78 16.24
CA ASP A 136 -3.45 4.74 17.10
C ASP A 136 -1.98 5.03 17.49
N GLY A 137 -1.45 6.19 17.07
CA GLY A 137 -0.14 6.69 17.50
C GLY A 137 1.01 6.37 16.54
N ALA A 138 0.74 5.80 15.37
CA ALA A 138 1.78 5.57 14.37
C ALA A 138 2.36 6.91 13.85
N PRO A 139 3.68 7.02 13.64
CA PRO A 139 4.34 8.27 13.24
C PRO A 139 4.21 8.52 11.74
N VAL A 140 2.98 8.72 11.25
CA VAL A 140 2.65 8.90 9.83
C VAL A 140 2.77 10.37 9.41
N ALA A 141 3.42 10.59 8.27
CA ALA A 141 3.55 11.90 7.64
C ALA A 141 3.44 11.78 6.12
N THR A 142 2.95 12.82 5.46
CA THR A 142 2.97 12.96 4.00
C THR A 142 4.30 13.56 3.56
N TRP A 143 4.91 12.97 2.54
CA TRP A 143 6.13 13.48 1.89
C TRP A 143 5.77 13.99 0.50
N GLU A 144 5.90 15.29 0.31
CA GLU A 144 5.47 15.99 -0.90
C GLU A 144 6.56 16.03 -1.96
N ARG A 145 6.14 16.31 -3.21
CA ARG A 145 7.05 16.39 -4.37
C ARG A 145 8.09 17.51 -4.26
N ASP A 146 7.78 18.56 -3.50
CA ASP A 146 8.71 19.67 -3.23
C ASP A 146 9.72 19.33 -2.11
N GLY A 147 9.63 18.13 -1.53
CA GLY A 147 10.48 17.65 -0.46
C GLY A 147 9.97 17.99 0.94
N SER A 148 8.86 18.71 1.07
CA SER A 148 8.27 19.02 2.38
C SER A 148 7.66 17.76 3.01
N VAL A 149 7.67 17.71 4.34
CA VAL A 149 7.11 16.61 5.13
C VAL A 149 6.14 17.20 6.14
N THR A 150 4.90 16.74 6.13
CA THR A 150 3.81 17.23 6.98
C THR A 150 3.17 16.08 7.76
N PRO A 151 2.78 16.27 9.04
CA PRO A 151 2.09 15.22 9.80
C PRO A 151 0.80 14.76 9.12
N TYR A 152 0.48 13.47 9.23
CA TYR A 152 -0.75 12.89 8.70
C TYR A 152 -1.68 12.42 9.84
N PRO A 153 -3.02 12.63 9.74
CA PRO A 153 -3.68 13.45 8.72
C PRO A 153 -3.32 14.92 8.86
N GLY A 154 -3.17 15.62 7.74
CA GLY A 154 -2.82 17.03 7.75
C GLY A 154 -3.99 17.88 8.27
N GLY A 155 -3.95 18.33 9.53
CA GLY A 155 -4.79 19.45 9.94
C GLY A 155 -4.77 19.82 11.43
N ILE A 156 -4.42 21.09 11.74
CA ILE A 156 -5.34 22.07 12.35
C ILE A 156 -5.01 23.47 11.79
N ASN A 157 -5.94 24.08 11.05
CA ASN A 157 -6.07 25.55 11.04
C ASN A 157 -7.54 25.94 10.85
N GLY A 158 -8.16 26.36 11.96
CA GLY A 158 -9.36 27.18 11.96
C GLY A 158 -10.67 26.46 12.29
N ALA A 159 -11.06 26.52 13.55
CA ALA A 159 -12.48 26.69 13.88
C ALA A 159 -13.04 27.84 13.03
N SER A 160 -13.91 27.54 12.07
CA SER A 160 -14.88 28.54 11.60
C SER A 160 -16.07 28.46 12.52
N THR A 161 -16.01 29.21 13.62
CA THR A 161 -17.23 29.74 14.23
C THR A 161 -17.99 30.51 13.16
N ARG A 162 -19.08 29.93 12.67
CA ARG A 162 -20.31 30.67 12.35
C ARG A 162 -21.49 29.85 12.80
#